data_AF-A0A7S0ZRR0-F1
#
_entry.id   AF-A0A7S0ZRR0-F1
#
_cell.length_a   1.000
_cell.length_b   1.000
_cell.length_c   1.000
_cell.angle_alpha   90.00
_cell.angle_beta   90.00
_cell.angle_gamma   90.00
#
_symmetry.space_group_name_H-M   'P 1'
#
loop_
_entity.id
_entity.type
_entity.pdbx_description
1 polymer ?
#
loop_
_entity_poly.entity_id
_entity_poly.type
_entity_poly.pdbx_seq_one_letter_code
_entity_poly.pdbx_strand_id
1 'polypeptide(L)'
;MRSLILFLGSLTAVSAGASSWWGRRRVVAPTPAPEPAPTPAPGSAVVDSLNQHIAVGSSGFFTGGKGVLVHSFHDDAQTTLVVPVSYLTNDIIVPSAVQPISGGSVYCPNDGWSGYSDQPTCPTDSTTGESGPWNYAQVGVVVGTAMPAFFRDFDNIQEDSWSNSVFYPHFADSVTQRCLWVPSYTGWDCPGGWVTLNDGSWIADDTKLGAGNYFSGNAETDPVFQGGGSGCHMQSFDPMGIDQTDASDPNTNQNIVGDYACRCNDYFQDDWETWVGQWISSATPKSVASWQGWFAGGKAPSWAVNIAACWLNNPRDMMKLQNAIWNKRSDWSNQLVPKSSWDGSMVSQRVYWGWNEVPVNRTTMEDSTNWDAVFVKLPAAICGENGNDQVSCLSSGAQVTLETDLEAYVSAGRLLVGETKASSHPGSAVVFLREVRSSSGTWSREFYCEAWTGPSGKRQIASGNKLCYFDNVATIV
;
A
#
# COMPACT_ATOMS: atom_id res chain seq x y z
N MET A 1 5.58 -46.34 69.93
CA MET A 1 5.21 -45.58 68.72
C MET A 1 4.24 -44.48 69.18
N ARG A 2 4.63 -43.35 69.83
CA ARG A 2 5.57 -42.24 69.49
C ARG A 2 5.35 -41.75 68.06
N SER A 3 4.98 -40.49 67.75
CA SER A 3 4.68 -39.23 68.49
C SER A 3 3.91 -38.33 67.49
N LEU A 4 2.87 -37.56 67.82
CA LEU A 4 2.75 -36.37 68.68
C LEU A 4 3.44 -35.09 68.14
N ILE A 5 2.72 -33.96 68.28
CA ILE A 5 3.10 -32.52 68.30
C ILE A 5 2.47 -31.74 67.11
N LEU A 6 1.39 -30.92 67.19
CA LEU A 6 0.79 -30.02 68.20
C LEU A 6 1.45 -28.62 68.24
N PHE A 7 0.63 -27.56 68.08
CA PHE A 7 0.59 -26.22 68.74
C PHE A 7 -0.03 -25.17 67.78
N LEU A 8 -1.28 -24.71 67.94
CA LEU A 8 -1.87 -23.76 68.93
C LEU A 8 -1.17 -22.38 68.89
N GLY A 9 -1.85 -21.31 68.46
CA GLY A 9 -2.78 -20.45 69.23
C GLY A 9 -2.45 -18.99 68.83
N SER A 10 -3.25 -17.94 68.99
CA SER A 10 -4.32 -17.64 69.94
C SER A 10 -5.06 -16.36 69.48
N LEU A 11 -6.33 -16.23 69.86
CA LEU A 11 -7.09 -14.97 69.82
C LEU A 11 -6.47 -13.89 70.72
N THR A 12 -6.64 -12.62 70.35
CA THR A 12 -6.98 -11.55 71.30
C THR A 12 -7.90 -10.54 70.64
N ALA A 13 -9.08 -10.35 71.23
CA ALA A 13 -9.90 -9.15 71.06
C ALA A 13 -9.56 -8.20 72.21
N VAL A 14 -9.31 -6.93 71.91
CA VAL A 14 -9.29 -5.84 72.90
C VAL A 14 -10.05 -4.66 72.30
N SER A 15 -10.98 -4.16 73.10
CA SER A 15 -11.85 -3.04 72.87
C SER A 15 -11.19 -1.69 73.23
N ALA A 16 -11.81 -0.63 72.72
CA ALA A 16 -11.81 0.75 73.21
C ALA A 16 -10.54 1.60 73.02
N GLY A 17 -10.76 2.79 72.43
CA GLY A 17 -9.78 3.87 72.42
C GLY A 17 -10.11 4.94 71.40
N ALA A 18 -10.97 5.89 71.78
CA ALA A 18 -11.18 7.12 71.03
C ALA A 18 -9.89 7.95 70.96
N SER A 19 -9.54 8.43 69.76
CA SER A 19 -8.72 9.62 69.60
C SER A 19 -9.18 10.39 68.37
N SER A 20 -9.79 11.54 68.63
CA SER A 20 -9.91 12.62 67.67
C SER A 20 -8.50 13.15 67.37
N TRP A 21 -8.23 13.53 66.12
CA TRP A 21 -7.35 14.66 65.82
C TRP A 21 -7.51 15.11 64.35
N TRP A 22 -7.47 16.43 64.20
CA TRP A 22 -7.85 17.20 63.02
C TRP A 22 -6.80 17.14 61.92
N GLY A 23 -7.20 16.74 60.70
CA GLY A 23 -6.37 16.79 59.50
C GLY A 23 -7.00 17.67 58.42
N ARG A 24 -6.37 18.82 58.14
CA ARG A 24 -6.75 19.81 57.12
C ARG A 24 -6.91 19.15 55.73
N ARG A 25 -8.09 19.25 55.12
CA ARG A 25 -8.28 18.97 53.69
C ARG A 25 -7.67 20.11 52.87
N ARG A 26 -6.59 19.82 52.13
CA ARG A 26 -6.21 20.59 50.94
C ARG A 26 -7.29 20.37 49.89
N VAL A 27 -7.93 21.45 49.45
CA VAL A 27 -8.75 21.46 48.24
C VAL A 27 -7.78 21.37 47.08
N VAL A 28 -7.70 20.20 46.45
CA VAL A 28 -7.01 20.01 45.18
C VAL A 28 -7.96 20.54 44.10
N ALA A 29 -7.52 21.54 43.33
CA ALA A 29 -8.27 22.03 42.19
C ALA A 29 -8.49 20.86 41.21
N PRO A 30 -9.71 20.69 40.66
CA PRO A 30 -9.98 19.62 39.71
C PRO A 30 -9.09 19.78 38.48
N THR A 31 -8.38 18.71 38.13
CA THR A 31 -7.69 18.56 36.85
C THR A 31 -8.69 18.83 35.72
N PRO A 32 -8.37 19.68 34.73
CA PRO A 32 -9.23 19.88 33.57
C PRO A 32 -9.52 18.52 32.93
N ALA A 33 -10.79 18.27 32.61
CA ALA A 33 -11.16 17.10 31.84
C ALA A 33 -10.45 17.15 30.47
N PRO A 34 -9.94 16.02 29.95
CA PRO A 34 -9.47 15.97 28.58
C PRO A 34 -10.59 16.42 27.65
N GLU A 35 -10.26 17.31 26.71
CA GLU A 35 -11.17 17.79 25.70
C GLU A 35 -11.72 16.57 24.92
N PRO A 36 -13.04 16.43 24.77
CA PRO A 36 -13.60 15.31 24.02
C PRO A 36 -13.06 15.32 22.58
N ALA A 37 -12.65 14.15 22.10
CA ALA A 37 -12.23 13.98 20.71
C ALA A 37 -13.31 14.56 19.78
N PRO A 38 -12.94 15.36 18.76
CA PRO A 38 -13.91 15.97 17.86
C PRO A 38 -14.76 14.87 17.20
N THR A 39 -16.08 15.11 17.19
CA THR A 39 -17.04 14.24 16.51
C THR A 39 -16.79 14.32 14.99
N PRO A 40 -16.74 13.19 14.25
CA PRO A 40 -16.58 13.21 12.80
C PRO A 40 -17.67 14.10 12.17
N ALA A 41 -17.27 15.02 11.30
CA ALA A 41 -18.21 15.80 10.51
C ALA A 41 -19.08 14.86 9.66
N PRO A 42 -20.37 15.18 9.42
CA PRO A 42 -21.20 14.40 8.51
C PRO A 42 -20.51 14.27 7.14
N GLY A 43 -20.58 13.06 6.57
CA GLY A 43 -19.90 12.65 5.34
C GLY A 43 -20.00 13.69 4.23
N SER A 44 -18.85 13.94 3.60
CA SER A 44 -18.74 14.79 2.43
C SER A 44 -19.28 14.05 1.20
N ALA A 45 -19.87 14.75 0.22
CA ALA A 45 -20.39 14.07 -0.98
C ALA A 45 -19.30 13.28 -1.73
N VAL A 46 -18.06 13.78 -1.70
CA VAL A 46 -16.88 13.10 -2.26
C VAL A 46 -16.51 11.89 -1.41
N VAL A 47 -16.49 12.02 -0.08
CA VAL A 47 -16.20 10.91 0.86
C VAL A 47 -17.19 9.77 0.68
N ASP A 48 -18.48 10.08 0.65
CA ASP A 48 -19.55 9.08 0.48
C ASP A 48 -19.42 8.38 -0.87
N SER A 49 -19.16 9.14 -1.95
CA SER A 49 -18.94 8.58 -3.29
C SER A 49 -17.74 7.64 -3.31
N LEU A 50 -16.58 8.07 -2.79
CA LEU A 50 -15.37 7.25 -2.76
C LEU A 50 -15.57 5.97 -1.95
N ASN A 51 -16.23 6.05 -0.79
CA ASN A 51 -16.57 4.87 0.01
C ASN A 51 -17.52 3.91 -0.72
N GLN A 52 -18.46 4.43 -1.51
CA GLN A 52 -19.30 3.60 -2.38
C GLN A 52 -18.47 2.91 -3.48
N HIS A 53 -17.50 3.61 -4.08
CA HIS A 53 -16.62 3.03 -5.08
C HIS A 53 -15.71 1.92 -4.53
N ILE A 54 -15.36 1.94 -3.25
CA ILE A 54 -14.53 0.89 -2.62
C ILE A 54 -15.34 -0.13 -1.80
N ALA A 55 -16.67 -0.10 -1.84
CA ALA A 55 -17.50 -0.96 -1.02
C ALA A 55 -17.23 -2.45 -1.28
N VAL A 56 -17.22 -3.26 -0.22
CA VAL A 56 -17.08 -4.72 -0.33
C VAL A 56 -18.29 -5.34 -1.04
N GLY A 57 -18.07 -6.42 -1.79
CA GLY A 57 -19.16 -7.17 -2.39
C GLY A 57 -20.14 -7.77 -1.37
N SER A 58 -21.45 -7.58 -1.61
CA SER A 58 -22.51 -8.11 -0.75
C SER A 58 -23.20 -9.35 -1.32
N SER A 59 -23.04 -9.61 -2.62
CA SER A 59 -23.65 -10.72 -3.36
C SER A 59 -22.63 -11.70 -3.96
N GLY A 60 -21.35 -11.49 -3.65
CA GLY A 60 -20.21 -12.23 -4.18
C GLY A 60 -18.95 -11.42 -3.96
N PHE A 61 -17.79 -12.02 -4.25
CA PHE A 61 -16.53 -11.28 -4.28
C PHE A 61 -16.60 -10.19 -5.35
N PHE A 62 -16.11 -8.98 -5.08
CA PHE A 62 -16.05 -7.88 -6.05
C PHE A 62 -17.38 -7.61 -6.80
N THR A 63 -18.48 -7.51 -6.04
CA THR A 63 -19.80 -7.10 -6.55
C THR A 63 -20.34 -5.83 -5.91
N GLY A 64 -19.52 -5.16 -5.08
CA GLY A 64 -19.87 -3.92 -4.40
C GLY A 64 -19.42 -2.74 -5.25
N GLY A 65 -18.40 -2.03 -4.78
CA GLY A 65 -17.76 -0.94 -5.49
C GLY A 65 -16.84 -1.41 -6.62
N LYS A 66 -16.73 -0.60 -7.68
CA LYS A 66 -15.87 -0.82 -8.85
C LYS A 66 -14.42 -0.35 -8.67
N GLY A 67 -14.04 -0.03 -7.44
CA GLY A 67 -12.73 0.47 -7.03
C GLY A 67 -12.46 1.92 -7.39
N VAL A 68 -11.33 2.41 -6.88
CA VAL A 68 -10.74 3.73 -7.19
C VAL A 68 -9.26 3.56 -7.49
N LEU A 69 -8.67 4.49 -8.23
CA LEU A 69 -7.22 4.61 -8.38
C LEU A 69 -6.68 5.67 -7.42
N VAL A 70 -5.51 5.40 -6.85
CA VAL A 70 -4.74 6.39 -6.09
C VAL A 70 -3.32 6.45 -6.61
N HIS A 71 -2.81 7.68 -6.74
CA HIS A 71 -1.45 7.95 -7.21
C HIS A 71 -0.83 9.07 -6.40
N SER A 72 0.47 9.01 -6.17
CA SER A 72 1.21 10.12 -5.58
C SER A 72 2.32 10.57 -6.51
N PHE A 73 2.34 11.87 -6.75
CA PHE A 73 3.24 12.49 -7.71
C PHE A 73 4.58 12.97 -7.11
N HIS A 74 4.94 12.53 -5.91
CA HIS A 74 6.19 12.91 -5.26
C HIS A 74 7.44 12.22 -5.87
N ASP A 75 7.25 11.14 -6.63
CA ASP A 75 8.31 10.37 -7.32
C ASP A 75 8.24 10.48 -8.86
N ASP A 76 7.61 11.54 -9.37
CA ASP A 76 7.33 11.74 -10.80
C ASP A 76 8.55 12.08 -11.68
N ALA A 77 9.78 11.81 -11.25
CA ALA A 77 10.97 12.04 -12.08
C ALA A 77 10.98 11.19 -13.37
N GLN A 78 10.07 10.22 -13.47
CA GLN A 78 9.91 9.33 -14.60
C GLN A 78 9.26 10.06 -15.80
N THR A 79 9.70 9.74 -17.02
CA THR A 79 9.19 10.30 -18.28
C THR A 79 8.47 9.27 -19.15
N THR A 80 8.13 8.13 -18.54
CA THR A 80 7.46 6.97 -19.14
C THR A 80 6.03 7.29 -19.62
N LEU A 81 5.49 6.51 -20.55
CA LEU A 81 4.12 6.71 -21.04
C LEU A 81 3.06 6.28 -20.02
N VAL A 82 3.39 5.37 -19.12
CA VAL A 82 2.54 4.95 -18.00
C VAL A 82 3.16 5.29 -16.66
N VAL A 83 2.30 5.41 -15.64
CA VAL A 83 2.66 5.55 -14.23
C VAL A 83 2.04 4.41 -13.42
N PRO A 84 2.71 3.93 -12.37
CA PRO A 84 2.14 2.93 -11.49
C PRO A 84 1.13 3.59 -10.54
N VAL A 85 -0.07 3.03 -10.44
CA VAL A 85 -1.08 3.46 -9.47
C VAL A 85 -1.55 2.28 -8.63
N SER A 86 -2.09 2.55 -7.44
CA SER A 86 -2.75 1.51 -6.64
C SER A 86 -4.25 1.54 -6.89
N TYR A 87 -4.82 0.37 -7.15
CA TYR A 87 -6.26 0.14 -7.27
C TYR A 87 -6.82 -0.29 -5.91
N LEU A 88 -7.77 0.47 -5.38
CA LEU A 88 -8.34 0.24 -4.05
C LEU A 88 -9.78 -0.25 -4.13
N THR A 89 -10.09 -1.27 -3.35
CA THR A 89 -11.44 -1.72 -2.98
C THR A 89 -11.37 -2.52 -1.67
N ASN A 90 -12.48 -2.63 -0.95
CA ASN A 90 -12.56 -3.40 0.30
C ASN A 90 -12.71 -4.90 0.10
N ASP A 91 -12.68 -5.39 -1.15
CA ASP A 91 -12.40 -6.79 -1.45
C ASP A 91 -10.90 -7.15 -1.31
N ILE A 92 -10.01 -6.15 -1.20
CA ILE A 92 -8.58 -6.32 -0.87
C ILE A 92 -8.41 -6.25 0.66
N ILE A 93 -7.77 -7.26 1.25
CA ILE A 93 -7.75 -7.45 2.72
C ILE A 93 -6.42 -7.16 3.41
N VAL A 94 -5.50 -6.49 2.71
CA VAL A 94 -4.13 -6.20 3.18
C VAL A 94 -4.06 -4.86 3.93
N PRO A 95 -3.07 -4.61 4.81
CA PRO A 95 -2.98 -3.34 5.57
C PRO A 95 -2.57 -2.14 4.70
N SER A 96 -1.32 -2.04 4.25
CA SER A 96 -0.80 -0.84 3.55
C SER A 96 -1.02 -0.92 2.05
N ALA A 97 -2.11 -0.30 1.57
CA ALA A 97 -2.54 -0.39 0.17
C ALA A 97 -1.91 0.65 -0.78
N VAL A 98 -1.10 1.56 -0.24
CA VAL A 98 -0.46 2.66 -0.96
C VAL A 98 1.02 2.64 -0.65
N GLN A 99 1.86 2.75 -1.69
CA GLN A 99 3.30 2.85 -1.54
C GLN A 99 3.68 4.08 -0.72
N PRO A 100 4.48 3.92 0.36
CA PRO A 100 5.06 5.06 1.05
C PRO A 100 6.13 5.75 0.19
N ILE A 101 6.06 7.08 0.10
CA ILE A 101 7.01 7.93 -0.65
C ILE A 101 7.71 8.91 0.30
N SER A 102 7.01 9.36 1.35
CA SER A 102 7.59 10.22 2.37
C SER A 102 8.16 9.39 3.53
N GLY A 103 9.27 9.86 4.12
CA GLY A 103 9.90 9.22 5.28
C GLY A 103 10.99 8.18 4.95
N GLY A 104 11.46 8.14 3.70
CA GLY A 104 12.63 7.36 3.29
C GLY A 104 12.29 6.01 2.64
N SER A 105 13.25 5.08 2.67
CA SER A 105 13.14 3.81 1.93
C SER A 105 12.12 2.85 2.53
N VAL A 106 11.28 2.23 1.70
CA VAL A 106 10.36 1.14 2.07
C VAL A 106 11.05 -0.11 2.61
N TYR A 107 12.37 -0.22 2.43
CA TYR A 107 13.21 -1.26 3.01
C TYR A 107 13.46 -1.06 4.51
N CYS A 108 13.16 0.13 5.03
CA CYS A 108 13.34 0.48 6.43
C CYS A 108 12.06 0.31 7.25
N PRO A 109 12.11 -0.09 8.52
CA PRO A 109 13.33 -0.41 9.28
C PRO A 109 13.95 -1.74 8.85
N ASN A 110 15.27 -1.92 9.02
CA ASN A 110 15.95 -3.21 8.90
C ASN A 110 17.27 -3.19 9.71
N ASP A 111 17.87 -4.36 9.94
CA ASP A 111 19.11 -4.51 10.71
C ASP A 111 20.37 -4.63 9.81
N GLY A 112 20.30 -4.20 8.55
CA GLY A 112 21.42 -4.26 7.60
C GLY A 112 21.52 -5.58 6.81
N TRP A 113 20.59 -6.51 6.96
CA TRP A 113 20.58 -7.80 6.25
C TRP A 113 19.16 -8.23 5.88
N SER A 114 18.95 -8.63 4.63
CA SER A 114 17.62 -9.03 4.11
C SER A 114 17.33 -10.53 4.19
N GLY A 115 18.28 -11.35 4.65
CA GLY A 115 18.26 -12.79 4.44
C GLY A 115 19.00 -13.24 3.18
N TYR A 116 19.27 -12.33 2.25
CA TYR A 116 19.85 -12.62 0.92
C TYR A 116 20.97 -11.66 0.53
N SER A 117 20.92 -10.41 0.99
CA SER A 117 21.89 -9.38 0.67
C SER A 117 21.99 -8.34 1.79
N ASP A 118 23.15 -7.72 1.90
CA ASP A 118 23.36 -6.57 2.78
C ASP A 118 22.40 -5.44 2.40
N GLN A 119 21.92 -4.74 3.41
CA GLN A 119 20.97 -3.64 3.25
C GLN A 119 21.59 -2.32 3.74
N PRO A 120 21.26 -1.20 3.07
CA PRO A 120 21.62 0.12 3.58
C PRO A 120 21.11 0.32 5.01
N THR A 121 21.88 1.05 5.81
CA THR A 121 21.45 1.44 7.16
C THR A 121 20.19 2.29 7.10
N CYS A 122 19.27 2.07 8.04
CA CYS A 122 18.07 2.88 8.17
C CYS A 122 18.33 4.08 9.07
N PRO A 123 18.56 5.28 8.52
CA PRO A 123 18.77 6.45 9.34
C PRO A 123 17.52 6.70 10.19
N THR A 124 17.74 7.11 11.43
CA THR A 124 16.67 7.67 12.25
C THR A 124 16.48 9.12 11.86
N ASP A 125 15.27 9.49 11.50
CA ASP A 125 14.89 10.88 11.30
C ASP A 125 15.06 11.64 12.63
N SER A 126 15.87 12.69 12.62
CA SER A 126 16.21 13.43 13.83
C SER A 126 15.04 14.22 14.43
N THR A 127 13.98 14.44 13.65
CA THR A 127 12.79 15.19 14.05
C THR A 127 11.71 14.28 14.61
N THR A 128 11.50 13.10 14.00
CA THR A 128 10.45 12.15 14.41
C THR A 128 10.97 11.03 15.29
N GLY A 129 12.26 10.70 15.23
CA GLY A 129 12.82 9.50 15.84
C GLY A 129 12.51 8.21 15.07
N GLU A 130 11.93 8.32 13.87
CA GLU A 130 11.47 7.18 13.07
C GLU A 130 12.53 6.70 12.09
N SER A 131 12.57 5.40 11.82
CA SER A 131 13.50 4.79 10.87
C SER A 131 12.74 4.10 9.74
N GLY A 132 12.18 4.91 8.84
CA GLY A 132 11.47 4.46 7.65
C GLY A 132 10.12 5.15 7.44
N PRO A 133 9.47 4.89 6.30
CA PRO A 133 8.35 5.69 5.83
C PRO A 133 7.01 5.30 6.46
N TRP A 134 6.96 4.20 7.22
CA TRP A 134 5.74 3.60 7.74
C TRP A 134 5.03 4.41 8.83
N ASN A 135 5.61 5.52 9.28
CA ASN A 135 5.02 6.40 10.30
C ASN A 135 4.65 7.79 9.74
N TYR A 136 4.72 7.94 8.42
CA TYR A 136 4.41 9.18 7.71
C TYR A 136 3.12 9.03 6.92
N ALA A 137 2.29 10.07 6.95
CA ALA A 137 1.16 10.16 6.04
C ALA A 137 1.66 10.28 4.59
N GLN A 138 0.85 9.80 3.65
CA GLN A 138 1.15 9.83 2.22
C GLN A 138 0.13 10.71 1.50
N VAL A 139 0.60 11.64 0.67
CA VAL A 139 -0.24 12.57 -0.08
C VAL A 139 -0.30 12.16 -1.54
N GLY A 140 -1.51 12.12 -2.10
CA GLY A 140 -1.74 11.74 -3.48
C GLY A 140 -3.06 12.30 -4.03
N VAL A 141 -3.45 11.84 -5.21
CA VAL A 141 -4.76 12.07 -5.81
C VAL A 141 -5.56 10.78 -5.87
N VAL A 142 -6.88 10.90 -5.77
CA VAL A 142 -7.82 9.78 -5.89
C VAL A 142 -8.75 10.00 -7.09
N VAL A 143 -9.00 8.92 -7.82
CA VAL A 143 -9.90 8.85 -8.97
C VAL A 143 -10.89 7.72 -8.77
N GLY A 144 -12.17 8.06 -8.65
CA GLY A 144 -13.31 7.15 -8.61
C GLY A 144 -14.38 7.48 -9.65
N THR A 145 -14.63 8.76 -9.94
CA THR A 145 -15.68 9.15 -10.90
C THR A 145 -15.21 9.10 -12.36
N ALA A 146 -13.93 9.34 -12.63
CA ALA A 146 -13.35 9.36 -13.98
C ALA A 146 -12.72 8.02 -14.41
N MET A 147 -13.01 6.92 -13.71
CA MET A 147 -12.47 5.58 -14.02
C MET A 147 -12.63 5.13 -15.49
N PRO A 148 -13.73 5.45 -16.22
CA PRO A 148 -13.84 5.14 -17.65
C PRO A 148 -12.76 5.77 -18.55
N ALA A 149 -12.05 6.82 -18.10
CA ALA A 149 -10.92 7.40 -18.82
C ALA A 149 -9.66 6.52 -18.76
N PHE A 150 -9.58 5.63 -17.77
CA PHE A 150 -8.44 4.74 -17.51
C PHE A 150 -8.71 3.32 -18.00
N PHE A 151 -9.95 2.85 -17.86
CA PHE A 151 -10.34 1.49 -18.19
C PHE A 151 -11.43 1.46 -19.26
N ARG A 152 -11.10 0.86 -20.41
CA ARG A 152 -12.11 0.58 -21.43
C ARG A 152 -13.12 -0.41 -20.90
N ASP A 153 -14.39 -0.17 -21.21
CA ASP A 153 -15.50 -1.00 -20.75
C ASP A 153 -15.57 -1.10 -19.22
N PHE A 154 -15.26 0.01 -18.53
CA PHE A 154 -15.31 0.07 -17.06
C PHE A 154 -16.68 -0.30 -16.49
N ASP A 155 -17.76 -0.11 -17.26
CA ASP A 155 -19.10 -0.49 -16.82
C ASP A 155 -19.22 -1.99 -16.49
N ASN A 156 -18.44 -2.83 -17.16
CA ASN A 156 -18.40 -4.28 -16.99
C ASN A 156 -17.14 -4.76 -16.25
N ILE A 157 -16.36 -3.88 -15.58
CA ILE A 157 -15.09 -4.26 -14.92
C ILE A 157 -15.24 -5.36 -13.85
N GLN A 158 -16.43 -5.52 -13.29
CA GLN A 158 -16.74 -6.53 -12.27
C GLN A 158 -17.12 -7.89 -12.88
N GLU A 159 -17.25 -8.02 -14.20
CA GLU A 159 -17.52 -9.30 -14.86
C GLU A 159 -16.31 -10.24 -14.81
N ASP A 160 -16.55 -11.54 -14.61
CA ASP A 160 -15.48 -12.55 -14.56
C ASP A 160 -14.66 -12.62 -15.85
N SER A 161 -15.24 -12.21 -16.98
CA SER A 161 -14.58 -12.24 -18.30
C SER A 161 -13.85 -10.94 -18.67
N TRP A 162 -13.95 -9.89 -17.84
CA TRP A 162 -13.32 -8.61 -18.15
C TRP A 162 -11.79 -8.71 -18.10
N SER A 163 -11.10 -8.24 -19.13
CA SER A 163 -9.66 -8.50 -19.32
C SER A 163 -8.90 -7.36 -20.02
N ASN A 164 -9.37 -6.11 -19.91
CA ASN A 164 -8.92 -5.01 -20.77
C ASN A 164 -7.71 -4.23 -20.25
N SER A 165 -7.09 -4.62 -19.13
CA SER A 165 -5.95 -3.89 -18.56
C SER A 165 -4.90 -4.82 -17.97
N VAL A 166 -3.84 -4.24 -17.41
CA VAL A 166 -2.72 -4.91 -16.75
C VAL A 166 -2.82 -4.63 -15.25
N PHE A 167 -2.69 -5.67 -14.42
CA PHE A 167 -2.74 -5.56 -12.98
C PHE A 167 -1.67 -6.44 -12.35
N TYR A 168 -0.95 -5.94 -11.36
CA TYR A 168 -0.07 -6.73 -10.51
C TYR A 168 -0.64 -6.83 -9.11
N PRO A 169 -0.62 -8.01 -8.45
CA PRO A 169 -1.18 -8.21 -7.10
C PRO A 169 -0.35 -7.57 -5.98
N HIS A 170 0.80 -7.00 -6.32
CA HIS A 170 1.78 -6.47 -5.38
C HIS A 170 2.63 -5.42 -6.10
N PHE A 171 3.47 -4.69 -5.35
CA PHE A 171 4.57 -3.92 -5.92
C PHE A 171 5.33 -4.76 -6.94
N ALA A 172 5.54 -4.23 -8.14
CA ALA A 172 6.02 -4.99 -9.29
C ALA A 172 7.04 -4.24 -10.16
N ASP A 173 7.38 -2.99 -9.87
CA ASP A 173 8.23 -2.15 -10.73
C ASP A 173 7.74 -2.16 -12.20
N SER A 174 6.42 -2.17 -12.38
CA SER A 174 5.72 -2.34 -13.66
C SER A 174 6.19 -1.35 -14.72
N VAL A 175 6.65 -0.17 -14.29
CA VAL A 175 7.06 0.92 -15.19
C VAL A 175 8.59 0.97 -15.40
N THR A 176 9.38 0.54 -14.42
CA THR A 176 10.83 0.82 -14.36
C THR A 176 11.72 -0.41 -14.56
N GLN A 177 11.26 -1.62 -14.22
CA GLN A 177 12.05 -2.86 -14.30
C GLN A 177 11.30 -4.00 -14.98
N ARG A 178 10.34 -3.68 -15.87
CA ARG A 178 9.68 -4.66 -16.72
C ARG A 178 10.09 -4.57 -18.17
N CYS A 179 10.26 -5.74 -18.78
CA CYS A 179 10.47 -5.87 -20.20
C CYS A 179 9.24 -6.38 -20.92
N LEU A 180 8.82 -5.64 -21.96
CA LEU A 180 7.68 -6.03 -22.78
C LEU A 180 8.07 -7.15 -23.73
N TRP A 181 7.27 -8.21 -23.81
CA TRP A 181 7.44 -9.23 -24.85
C TRP A 181 7.09 -8.67 -26.22
N VAL A 182 8.01 -8.79 -27.19
CA VAL A 182 7.81 -8.32 -28.56
C VAL A 182 7.97 -9.49 -29.54
N PRO A 183 6.86 -10.06 -30.05
CA PRO A 183 6.90 -11.22 -30.95
C PRO A 183 7.77 -11.02 -32.19
N SER A 184 7.78 -9.81 -32.77
CA SER A 184 8.58 -9.50 -33.96
C SER A 184 10.08 -9.50 -33.72
N TYR A 185 10.53 -9.34 -32.46
CA TYR A 185 11.95 -9.40 -32.09
C TYR A 185 12.36 -10.79 -31.61
N THR A 186 11.38 -11.66 -31.33
CA THR A 186 11.63 -12.92 -30.63
C THR A 186 12.42 -12.67 -29.33
N GLY A 187 11.98 -11.69 -28.55
CA GLY A 187 12.67 -11.20 -27.36
C GLY A 187 11.87 -10.15 -26.59
N TRP A 188 12.50 -9.61 -25.55
CA TRP A 188 11.88 -8.65 -24.63
C TRP A 188 12.54 -7.28 -24.75
N ASP A 189 11.74 -6.24 -25.00
CA ASP A 189 12.15 -4.84 -24.95
C ASP A 189 12.27 -4.40 -23.49
N CYS A 190 13.47 -4.03 -23.07
CA CYS A 190 13.83 -3.69 -21.70
C CYS A 190 14.38 -2.26 -21.59
N PRO A 191 14.35 -1.63 -20.41
CA PRO A 191 15.08 -0.37 -20.19
C PRO A 191 16.58 -0.49 -20.53
N GLY A 192 17.02 0.21 -21.58
CA GLY A 192 18.42 0.28 -22.01
C GLY A 192 18.90 -0.87 -22.91
N GLY A 193 18.01 -1.77 -23.33
CA GLY A 193 18.37 -2.87 -24.21
C GLY A 193 17.28 -3.92 -24.38
N TRP A 194 17.64 -5.12 -24.78
CA TRP A 194 16.67 -6.20 -24.94
C TRP A 194 17.28 -7.55 -24.61
N VAL A 195 16.41 -8.50 -24.27
CA VAL A 195 16.79 -9.89 -23.98
C VAL A 195 16.29 -10.79 -25.10
N THR A 196 17.15 -11.66 -25.64
CA THR A 196 16.75 -12.61 -26.69
C THR A 196 16.03 -13.83 -26.10
N LEU A 197 15.04 -14.37 -26.80
CA LEU A 197 14.39 -15.62 -26.39
C LEU A 197 15.32 -16.84 -26.45
N ASN A 198 16.23 -16.88 -27.42
CA ASN A 198 16.97 -18.10 -27.77
C ASN A 198 17.95 -18.54 -26.68
N ASP A 199 18.67 -17.58 -26.10
CA ASP A 199 19.71 -17.84 -25.11
C ASP A 199 19.60 -16.97 -23.85
N GLY A 200 18.60 -16.08 -23.79
CA GLY A 200 18.44 -15.15 -22.67
C GLY A 200 19.53 -14.07 -22.61
N SER A 201 20.31 -13.87 -23.68
CA SER A 201 21.40 -12.89 -23.68
C SER A 201 20.85 -11.47 -23.67
N TRP A 202 21.49 -10.60 -22.89
CA TRP A 202 21.30 -9.16 -22.94
C TRP A 202 22.02 -8.53 -24.12
N ILE A 203 21.33 -7.64 -24.84
CA ILE A 203 21.89 -6.81 -25.90
C ILE A 203 21.57 -5.35 -25.57
N ALA A 204 22.60 -4.58 -25.25
CA ALA A 204 22.46 -3.14 -25.00
C ALA A 204 21.96 -2.41 -26.25
N ASP A 205 20.91 -1.61 -26.08
CA ASP A 205 20.27 -0.82 -27.14
C ASP A 205 19.41 0.27 -26.48
N ASP A 206 19.92 1.51 -26.45
CA ASP A 206 19.25 2.65 -25.82
C ASP A 206 17.93 3.06 -26.51
N THR A 207 17.61 2.47 -27.68
CA THR A 207 16.29 2.66 -28.32
C THR A 207 15.20 1.79 -27.69
N LYS A 208 15.58 0.84 -26.84
CA LYS A 208 14.69 0.00 -26.05
C LYS A 208 14.46 0.65 -24.70
N LEU A 209 13.19 0.79 -24.37
CA LEU A 209 12.75 1.65 -23.28
C LEU A 209 11.99 0.86 -22.20
N GLY A 210 11.67 -0.41 -22.45
CA GLY A 210 10.93 -1.24 -21.51
C GLY A 210 9.42 -1.01 -21.53
N ALA A 211 8.73 -1.81 -20.73
CA ALA A 211 7.26 -1.86 -20.71
C ALA A 211 6.60 -0.52 -20.31
N GLY A 212 7.26 0.28 -19.48
CA GLY A 212 6.74 1.60 -19.06
C GLY A 212 6.56 2.60 -20.22
N ASN A 213 7.15 2.34 -21.38
CA ASN A 213 7.15 3.24 -22.53
C ASN A 213 6.18 2.83 -23.65
N TYR A 214 5.16 2.07 -23.28
CA TYR A 214 4.03 1.69 -24.12
C TYR A 214 2.73 2.15 -23.45
N PHE A 215 1.67 2.46 -24.23
CA PHE A 215 0.38 2.84 -23.65
C PHE A 215 -0.27 1.69 -22.89
N SER A 216 -0.95 2.00 -21.78
CA SER A 216 -1.58 1.02 -20.89
C SER A 216 -2.68 0.22 -21.58
N GLY A 217 -3.02 -0.92 -20.99
CA GLY A 217 -4.09 -1.81 -21.44
C GLY A 217 -3.57 -3.17 -21.91
N ASN A 218 -4.46 -4.15 -22.03
CA ASN A 218 -4.09 -5.50 -22.42
C ASN A 218 -3.92 -5.65 -23.94
N ALA A 219 -2.68 -5.75 -24.43
CA ALA A 219 -2.39 -5.90 -25.86
C ALA A 219 -2.96 -7.19 -26.49
N GLU A 220 -3.36 -8.18 -25.69
CA GLU A 220 -3.92 -9.44 -26.17
C GLU A 220 -5.39 -9.34 -26.57
N THR A 221 -6.12 -8.36 -26.04
CA THR A 221 -7.58 -8.23 -26.27
C THR A 221 -7.93 -7.22 -27.35
N ASP A 222 -7.08 -6.21 -27.57
CA ASP A 222 -7.29 -5.20 -28.62
C ASP A 222 -5.96 -4.58 -29.08
N PRO A 223 -5.72 -4.44 -30.40
CA PRO A 223 -4.48 -3.88 -30.94
C PRO A 223 -4.27 -2.38 -30.63
N VAL A 224 -5.29 -1.66 -30.14
CA VAL A 224 -5.14 -0.28 -29.64
C VAL A 224 -4.34 -0.27 -28.33
N PHE A 225 -4.43 -1.33 -27.53
CA PHE A 225 -3.63 -1.48 -26.33
C PHE A 225 -2.21 -1.93 -26.69
N GLN A 226 -1.23 -1.44 -25.94
CA GLN A 226 0.17 -1.71 -26.22
C GLN A 226 0.87 -2.49 -25.09
N GLY A 227 0.13 -2.87 -24.03
CA GLY A 227 0.71 -3.63 -22.93
C GLY A 227 1.58 -2.78 -22.00
N GLY A 228 1.36 -1.47 -21.95
CA GLY A 228 2.09 -0.55 -21.06
C GLY A 228 2.18 -1.09 -19.64
N GLY A 229 3.42 -1.28 -19.17
CA GLY A 229 3.78 -1.85 -17.88
C GLY A 229 3.63 -3.36 -17.72
N SER A 230 3.09 -4.08 -18.71
CA SER A 230 3.08 -5.56 -18.72
C SER A 230 4.44 -6.12 -19.13
N GLY A 231 4.83 -7.25 -18.53
CA GLY A 231 6.04 -7.93 -18.92
C GLY A 231 6.74 -8.69 -17.81
N CYS A 232 7.90 -9.22 -18.17
CA CYS A 232 8.78 -9.95 -17.28
C CYS A 232 9.63 -9.00 -16.45
N HIS A 233 9.82 -9.30 -15.16
CA HIS A 233 10.81 -8.62 -14.33
C HIS A 233 12.23 -8.82 -14.91
N MET A 234 13.05 -7.77 -14.82
CA MET A 234 14.47 -7.84 -15.16
C MET A 234 15.35 -7.37 -14.01
N GLN A 235 16.54 -7.97 -13.92
CA GLN A 235 17.62 -7.37 -13.14
C GLN A 235 18.42 -6.40 -14.00
N SER A 236 18.68 -5.22 -13.45
CA SER A 236 19.39 -4.13 -14.13
C SER A 236 20.88 -4.05 -13.79
N PHE A 237 21.48 -5.14 -13.33
CA PHE A 237 22.90 -5.24 -13.01
C PHE A 237 23.52 -6.50 -13.62
N ASP A 238 24.84 -6.52 -13.81
CA ASP A 238 25.58 -7.57 -14.51
C ASP A 238 25.53 -8.92 -13.77
N PRO A 239 25.12 -10.04 -14.43
CA PRO A 239 24.63 -10.12 -15.82
C PRO A 239 23.19 -9.60 -15.97
N MET A 240 22.95 -8.61 -16.82
CA MET A 240 21.59 -8.12 -17.07
C MET A 240 20.73 -9.21 -17.74
N GLY A 241 19.43 -9.24 -17.44
CA GLY A 241 18.52 -10.19 -18.07
C GLY A 241 17.18 -10.32 -17.35
N ILE A 242 16.30 -11.14 -17.92
CA ILE A 242 15.03 -11.49 -17.29
C ILE A 242 15.31 -12.34 -16.06
N ASP A 243 14.78 -11.91 -14.92
CA ASP A 243 14.91 -12.57 -13.62
C ASP A 243 13.56 -12.85 -12.95
N GLN A 244 12.44 -12.66 -13.67
CA GLN A 244 11.10 -13.11 -13.27
C GLN A 244 11.19 -14.50 -12.61
N THR A 245 10.66 -14.64 -11.40
CA THR A 245 10.74 -15.95 -10.72
C THR A 245 9.90 -16.99 -11.45
N ASP A 246 10.51 -18.13 -11.76
CA ASP A 246 9.79 -19.34 -12.16
C ASP A 246 9.52 -20.19 -10.92
N ALA A 247 8.43 -20.95 -10.96
CA ALA A 247 8.18 -22.01 -10.00
C ALA A 247 7.34 -23.07 -10.71
N SER A 248 7.98 -24.13 -11.19
CA SER A 248 7.31 -25.21 -11.92
C SER A 248 7.05 -26.40 -11.01
N ASP A 249 5.81 -26.89 -10.97
CA ASP A 249 5.50 -28.15 -10.29
C ASP A 249 5.90 -29.33 -11.19
N PRO A 250 6.81 -30.22 -10.74
CA PRO A 250 7.27 -31.35 -11.54
C PRO A 250 6.16 -32.38 -11.85
N ASN A 251 5.04 -32.38 -11.11
CA ASN A 251 3.95 -33.33 -11.31
C ASN A 251 2.92 -32.85 -12.34
N THR A 252 2.56 -31.57 -12.28
CA THR A 252 1.56 -30.96 -13.19
C THR A 252 2.20 -30.28 -14.40
N ASN A 253 3.52 -30.04 -14.35
CA ASN A 253 4.28 -29.28 -15.34
C ASN A 253 3.74 -27.86 -15.55
N GLN A 254 3.04 -27.31 -14.54
CA GLN A 254 2.54 -25.94 -14.53
C GLN A 254 3.58 -25.02 -13.90
N ASN A 255 3.80 -23.86 -14.49
CA ASN A 255 4.62 -22.78 -13.93
C ASN A 255 3.71 -21.66 -13.42
N ILE A 256 4.13 -20.90 -12.40
CA ILE A 256 3.41 -19.73 -11.87
C ILE A 256 3.25 -18.61 -12.92
N VAL A 257 4.17 -18.57 -13.89
CA VAL A 257 4.12 -17.73 -15.09
C VAL A 257 3.62 -18.56 -16.27
N GLY A 258 2.67 -18.03 -17.05
CA GLY A 258 1.97 -18.77 -18.11
C GLY A 258 2.60 -18.65 -19.51
N ASP A 259 3.34 -17.59 -19.80
CA ASP A 259 3.76 -17.27 -21.16
C ASP A 259 5.03 -16.40 -21.22
N TYR A 260 5.45 -16.07 -22.45
CA TYR A 260 6.59 -15.18 -22.70
C TYR A 260 6.33 -13.74 -22.27
N ALA A 261 5.08 -13.28 -22.13
CA ALA A 261 4.79 -11.95 -21.61
C ALA A 261 4.87 -11.89 -20.09
N CYS A 262 5.18 -13.00 -19.42
CA CYS A 262 5.15 -13.16 -17.98
C CYS A 262 3.80 -12.86 -17.34
N ARG A 263 2.72 -13.21 -18.05
CA ARG A 263 1.37 -13.22 -17.47
C ARG A 263 1.27 -14.34 -16.44
N CYS A 264 0.45 -14.17 -15.43
CA CYS A 264 0.16 -15.26 -14.51
C CYS A 264 -0.52 -16.41 -15.26
N ASN A 265 -0.21 -17.64 -14.86
CA ASN A 265 -0.80 -18.81 -15.48
C ASN A 265 -2.26 -18.98 -15.05
N ASP A 266 -3.18 -18.93 -16.01
CA ASP A 266 -4.64 -19.09 -15.79
C ASP A 266 -4.99 -20.43 -15.14
N TYR A 267 -4.09 -21.43 -15.14
CA TYR A 267 -4.25 -22.67 -14.40
C TYR A 267 -4.61 -22.44 -12.91
N PHE A 268 -4.16 -21.34 -12.31
CA PHE A 268 -4.40 -21.02 -10.90
C PHE A 268 -5.63 -20.13 -10.66
N GLN A 269 -6.37 -19.71 -11.69
CA GLN A 269 -7.46 -18.73 -11.56
C GLN A 269 -8.60 -19.18 -10.61
N ASP A 270 -8.80 -20.50 -10.51
CA ASP A 270 -9.80 -21.09 -9.60
C ASP A 270 -9.35 -21.05 -8.14
N ASP A 271 -8.04 -21.06 -7.89
CA ASP A 271 -7.45 -20.99 -6.55
C ASP A 271 -6.02 -20.42 -6.54
N TRP A 272 -5.93 -19.10 -6.37
CA TRP A 272 -4.66 -18.39 -6.28
C TRP A 272 -3.83 -18.73 -5.03
N GLU A 273 -4.40 -19.39 -4.00
CA GLU A 273 -3.59 -19.91 -2.88
C GLU A 273 -2.64 -21.01 -3.34
N THR A 274 -3.04 -21.78 -4.35
CA THR A 274 -2.20 -22.81 -4.96
C THR A 274 -1.00 -22.19 -5.70
N TRP A 275 -1.18 -21.03 -6.36
CA TRP A 275 -0.08 -20.27 -6.96
C TRP A 275 0.99 -19.91 -5.92
N VAL A 276 0.57 -19.38 -4.76
CA VAL A 276 1.50 -18.97 -3.70
C VAL A 276 2.16 -20.19 -3.05
N GLY A 277 1.41 -21.28 -2.86
CA GLY A 277 1.97 -22.55 -2.38
C GLY A 277 3.06 -23.09 -3.30
N GLN A 278 2.83 -23.06 -4.62
CA GLN A 278 3.80 -23.50 -5.62
C GLN A 278 5.03 -22.59 -5.67
N TRP A 279 4.84 -21.27 -5.57
CA TRP A 279 5.96 -20.34 -5.46
C TRP A 279 6.86 -20.69 -4.26
N ILE A 280 6.28 -20.91 -3.08
CA ILE A 280 7.03 -21.27 -1.86
C ILE A 280 7.78 -22.61 -2.04
N SER A 281 7.14 -23.63 -2.64
CA SER A 281 7.72 -24.97 -2.71
C SER A 281 8.70 -25.19 -3.87
N SER A 282 8.62 -24.36 -4.92
CA SER A 282 9.22 -24.68 -6.22
C SER A 282 9.88 -23.48 -6.91
N ALA A 283 10.01 -22.33 -6.24
CA ALA A 283 10.74 -21.19 -6.77
C ALA A 283 12.13 -21.60 -7.25
N THR A 284 12.40 -21.32 -8.53
CA THR A 284 13.64 -21.64 -9.21
C THR A 284 14.18 -20.35 -9.80
N PRO A 285 15.37 -19.89 -9.38
CA PRO A 285 15.95 -18.67 -9.93
C PRO A 285 16.39 -18.90 -11.38
N LYS A 286 16.27 -17.87 -12.21
CA LYS A 286 16.87 -17.86 -13.56
C LYS A 286 18.40 -17.80 -13.43
N SER A 287 19.12 -18.27 -14.47
CA SER A 287 20.59 -18.38 -14.44
C SER A 287 21.28 -17.05 -14.17
N VAL A 288 20.78 -15.96 -14.76
CA VAL A 288 21.30 -14.60 -14.56
C VAL A 288 21.13 -14.15 -13.11
N ALA A 289 20.10 -14.63 -12.41
CA ALA A 289 19.75 -14.25 -11.05
C ALA A 289 19.83 -15.42 -10.06
N SER A 290 20.82 -16.32 -10.25
CA SER A 290 20.98 -17.53 -9.42
C SER A 290 21.10 -17.24 -7.92
N TRP A 291 21.51 -16.01 -7.57
CA TRP A 291 21.64 -15.51 -6.20
C TRP A 291 20.29 -15.38 -5.47
N GLN A 292 19.19 -15.28 -6.20
CA GLN A 292 17.84 -15.16 -5.64
C GLN A 292 17.50 -16.38 -4.78
N GLY A 293 17.69 -17.60 -5.29
CA GLY A 293 17.62 -18.86 -4.52
C GLY A 293 16.49 -18.93 -3.49
N TRP A 294 15.30 -18.38 -3.79
CA TRP A 294 14.27 -18.10 -2.81
C TRP A 294 13.94 -19.35 -1.99
N PHE A 295 13.67 -19.15 -0.71
CA PHE A 295 13.31 -20.21 0.24
C PHE A 295 14.42 -21.23 0.54
N ALA A 296 15.63 -21.10 -0.02
CA ALA A 296 16.77 -21.92 0.40
C ALA A 296 17.09 -21.73 1.90
N GLY A 297 16.84 -20.53 2.44
CA GLY A 297 16.90 -20.22 3.87
C GLY A 297 15.55 -20.39 4.62
N GLY A 298 14.57 -21.04 4.00
CA GLY A 298 13.21 -21.27 4.52
C GLY A 298 12.20 -20.18 4.19
N LYS A 299 12.61 -18.91 4.09
CA LYS A 299 11.72 -17.76 3.81
C LYS A 299 12.41 -16.72 2.91
N ALA A 300 11.63 -15.84 2.30
CA ALA A 300 12.05 -14.80 1.36
C ALA A 300 11.76 -13.38 1.90
N PRO A 301 12.47 -12.33 1.45
CA PRO A 301 12.18 -10.94 1.80
C PRO A 301 10.94 -10.42 1.07
N SER A 302 10.36 -9.31 1.53
CA SER A 302 9.14 -8.72 0.93
C SER A 302 9.30 -8.40 -0.56
N TRP A 303 10.47 -7.91 -0.97
CA TRP A 303 10.76 -7.59 -2.36
C TRP A 303 10.92 -8.83 -3.27
N ALA A 304 11.00 -10.06 -2.72
CA ALA A 304 10.95 -11.26 -3.57
C ALA A 304 9.60 -11.40 -4.28
N VAL A 305 8.51 -10.89 -3.68
CA VAL A 305 7.19 -10.86 -4.33
C VAL A 305 7.18 -9.93 -5.53
N ASN A 306 7.96 -8.84 -5.54
CA ASN A 306 8.09 -7.96 -6.70
C ASN A 306 8.56 -8.74 -7.94
N ILE A 307 9.64 -9.50 -7.76
CA ILE A 307 10.23 -10.31 -8.83
C ILE A 307 9.35 -11.50 -9.21
N ALA A 308 8.61 -12.06 -8.25
CA ALA A 308 7.70 -13.18 -8.49
C ALA A 308 6.34 -12.78 -9.09
N ALA A 309 5.89 -11.53 -8.85
CA ALA A 309 4.63 -11.05 -9.35
C ALA A 309 4.62 -11.05 -10.88
N CYS A 310 3.73 -11.87 -11.43
CA CYS A 310 3.32 -11.86 -12.82
C CYS A 310 2.12 -10.91 -12.98
N TRP A 311 1.86 -10.47 -14.21
CA TRP A 311 0.71 -9.61 -14.46
C TRP A 311 -0.56 -10.42 -14.74
N LEU A 312 -1.69 -9.82 -14.39
CA LEU A 312 -3.05 -10.32 -14.58
C LEU A 312 -3.82 -9.34 -15.45
N ASN A 313 -4.85 -9.82 -16.15
CA ASN A 313 -5.68 -8.98 -16.99
C ASN A 313 -7.04 -8.63 -16.39
N ASN A 314 -7.45 -9.34 -15.31
CA ASN A 314 -8.68 -9.12 -14.59
C ASN A 314 -8.38 -8.62 -13.15
N PRO A 315 -8.99 -7.52 -12.68
CA PRO A 315 -8.78 -7.02 -11.32
C PRO A 315 -9.26 -8.02 -10.27
N ARG A 316 -10.30 -8.82 -10.54
CA ARG A 316 -10.79 -9.88 -9.66
C ARG A 316 -9.69 -10.86 -9.29
N ASP A 317 -8.92 -11.31 -10.27
CA ASP A 317 -7.81 -12.23 -10.03
C ASP A 317 -6.64 -11.54 -9.35
N MET A 318 -6.38 -10.26 -9.68
CA MET A 318 -5.39 -9.45 -8.96
C MET A 318 -5.70 -9.42 -7.46
N MET A 319 -6.96 -9.13 -7.10
CA MET A 319 -7.38 -9.06 -5.70
C MET A 319 -7.30 -10.43 -5.01
N LYS A 320 -7.74 -11.50 -5.68
CA LYS A 320 -7.64 -12.86 -5.12
C LYS A 320 -6.18 -13.26 -4.88
N LEU A 321 -5.29 -13.01 -5.84
CA LEU A 321 -3.87 -13.34 -5.69
C LEU A 321 -3.20 -12.45 -4.63
N GLN A 322 -3.50 -11.15 -4.59
CA GLN A 322 -3.04 -10.24 -3.54
C GLN A 322 -3.46 -10.73 -2.14
N ASN A 323 -4.72 -11.13 -2.00
CA ASN A 323 -5.25 -11.68 -0.76
C ASN A 323 -4.59 -13.03 -0.41
N ALA A 324 -4.30 -13.89 -1.39
CA ALA A 324 -3.61 -15.16 -1.17
C ALA A 324 -2.15 -14.96 -0.71
N ILE A 325 -1.42 -14.02 -1.32
CA ILE A 325 -0.06 -13.65 -0.90
C ILE A 325 -0.09 -13.17 0.55
N TRP A 326 -1.09 -12.34 0.91
CA TRP A 326 -1.27 -11.88 2.28
C TRP A 326 -1.64 -13.02 3.23
N ASN A 327 -2.57 -13.91 2.88
CA ASN A 327 -2.99 -15.01 3.73
C ASN A 327 -1.83 -15.94 4.10
N LYS A 328 -0.94 -16.22 3.12
CA LYS A 328 0.27 -17.03 3.31
C LYS A 328 1.50 -16.23 3.74
N ARG A 329 1.36 -14.96 4.11
CA ARG A 329 2.49 -14.10 4.54
C ARG A 329 3.44 -14.83 5.49
N SER A 330 2.89 -15.47 6.53
CA SER A 330 3.65 -16.18 7.56
C SER A 330 4.45 -17.37 7.03
N ASP A 331 4.07 -17.93 5.87
CA ASP A 331 4.75 -19.06 5.25
C ASP A 331 5.96 -18.58 4.44
N TRP A 332 5.82 -17.46 3.71
CA TRP A 332 6.85 -17.02 2.77
C TRP A 332 7.79 -15.94 3.31
N SER A 333 7.35 -15.00 4.15
CA SER A 333 8.18 -13.83 4.46
C SER A 333 9.08 -14.00 5.68
N ASN A 334 10.34 -13.59 5.52
CA ASN A 334 11.34 -13.59 6.57
C ASN A 334 11.26 -12.38 7.52
N GLN A 335 10.45 -11.36 7.18
CA GLN A 335 10.20 -10.17 8.02
C GLN A 335 11.47 -9.39 8.39
N LEU A 336 12.53 -9.43 7.56
CA LEU A 336 13.76 -8.70 7.82
C LEU A 336 13.76 -7.32 7.14
N VAL A 337 13.04 -7.20 6.02
CA VAL A 337 12.98 -6.00 5.18
C VAL A 337 11.56 -5.81 4.65
N PRO A 338 10.84 -4.80 5.16
CA PRO A 338 11.09 -4.13 6.42
C PRO A 338 10.97 -5.11 7.59
N LYS A 339 11.66 -4.80 8.69
CA LYS A 339 11.68 -5.60 9.89
C LYS A 339 10.32 -5.57 10.57
N SER A 340 9.79 -6.74 10.91
CA SER A 340 8.56 -6.88 11.68
C SER A 340 8.59 -8.09 12.62
N SER A 341 7.73 -8.09 13.63
CA SER A 341 7.47 -9.25 14.51
C SER A 341 6.35 -10.15 14.00
N TRP A 342 5.43 -9.62 13.20
CA TRP A 342 4.15 -10.24 12.81
C TRP A 342 3.44 -11.02 13.93
N ASP A 343 3.51 -10.48 15.14
CA ASP A 343 2.89 -11.02 16.36
C ASP A 343 1.35 -10.98 16.37
N GLY A 344 0.73 -10.68 15.22
CA GLY A 344 -0.72 -10.56 15.07
C GLY A 344 -1.26 -9.17 15.41
N SER A 345 -0.45 -8.29 16.01
CA SER A 345 -0.83 -6.88 16.23
C SER A 345 -1.02 -6.14 14.90
N MET A 346 -1.86 -5.12 14.92
CA MET A 346 -2.09 -4.23 13.78
C MET A 346 -0.82 -3.43 13.47
N VAL A 347 -0.11 -2.98 14.51
CA VAL A 347 1.13 -2.21 14.35
C VAL A 347 2.21 -3.03 13.63
N SER A 348 2.42 -4.31 13.99
CA SER A 348 3.44 -5.14 13.33
C SER A 348 3.10 -5.42 11.85
N GLN A 349 1.83 -5.38 11.47
CA GLN A 349 1.38 -5.60 10.09
C GLN A 349 1.52 -4.37 9.19
N ARG A 350 1.61 -3.16 9.77
CA ARG A 350 1.68 -1.88 9.04
C ARG A 350 2.76 -1.85 7.96
N VAL A 351 3.91 -2.47 8.23
CA VAL A 351 5.08 -2.43 7.34
C VAL A 351 4.98 -3.40 6.15
N TYR A 352 3.88 -4.14 6.03
CA TYR A 352 3.68 -5.04 4.90
C TYR A 352 3.56 -4.25 3.58
N TRP A 353 4.24 -4.73 2.54
CA TRP A 353 4.22 -4.13 1.20
C TRP A 353 2.93 -4.48 0.45
N GLY A 354 1.79 -4.03 0.96
CA GLY A 354 0.48 -4.44 0.48
C GLY A 354 -0.10 -3.66 -0.69
N TRP A 355 0.64 -2.76 -1.34
CA TRP A 355 0.09 -2.06 -2.50
C TRP A 355 0.15 -2.95 -3.73
N ASN A 356 -0.92 -2.97 -4.51
CA ASN A 356 -0.89 -3.48 -5.88
C ASN A 356 -0.36 -2.40 -6.82
N GLU A 357 -0.04 -2.81 -8.03
CA GLU A 357 0.51 -1.92 -9.05
C GLU A 357 -0.24 -2.09 -10.37
N VAL A 358 -0.86 -1.02 -10.83
CA VAL A 358 -1.65 -0.97 -12.06
C VAL A 358 -1.06 0.12 -12.94
N PRO A 359 -0.40 -0.21 -14.06
CA PRO A 359 0.12 0.81 -14.97
C PRO A 359 -1.03 1.47 -15.72
N VAL A 360 -1.11 2.80 -15.65
CA VAL A 360 -2.09 3.61 -16.39
C VAL A 360 -1.40 4.72 -17.18
N ASN A 361 -2.03 5.18 -18.26
CA ASN A 361 -1.52 6.28 -19.07
C ASN A 361 -1.22 7.52 -18.21
N ARG A 362 0.04 7.99 -18.27
CA ARG A 362 0.53 9.15 -17.54
C ARG A 362 -0.30 10.39 -17.83
N THR A 363 -0.54 10.68 -19.10
CA THR A 363 -1.27 11.89 -19.52
C THR A 363 -2.70 11.91 -19.00
N THR A 364 -3.35 10.75 -18.88
CA THR A 364 -4.68 10.65 -18.25
C THR A 364 -4.59 10.87 -16.74
N MET A 365 -3.58 10.32 -16.07
CA MET A 365 -3.40 10.47 -14.62
C MET A 365 -2.98 11.90 -14.23
N GLU A 366 -2.15 12.56 -15.03
CA GLU A 366 -1.70 13.95 -14.78
C GLU A 366 -2.78 15.00 -15.10
N ASP A 367 -3.84 14.63 -15.83
CA ASP A 367 -4.97 15.51 -16.09
C ASP A 367 -5.85 15.63 -14.83
N SER A 368 -5.73 16.78 -14.17
CA SER A 368 -6.49 17.11 -12.96
C SER A 368 -8.00 17.06 -13.09
N THR A 369 -8.55 17.14 -14.32
CA THR A 369 -10.00 17.00 -14.56
C THR A 369 -10.53 15.61 -14.26
N ASN A 370 -9.64 14.61 -14.15
CA ASN A 370 -9.98 13.25 -13.76
C ASN A 370 -9.96 13.02 -12.24
N TRP A 371 -9.47 13.97 -11.43
CA TRP A 371 -9.31 13.76 -9.98
C TRP A 371 -10.58 14.14 -9.21
N ASP A 372 -10.95 13.31 -8.23
CA ASP A 372 -12.03 13.62 -7.28
C ASP A 372 -11.55 14.49 -6.13
N ALA A 373 -10.34 14.20 -5.61
CA ALA A 373 -9.72 14.94 -4.52
C ALA A 373 -8.20 14.65 -4.44
N VAL A 374 -7.50 15.49 -3.68
CA VAL A 374 -6.24 15.07 -3.05
C VAL A 374 -6.60 14.20 -1.85
N PHE A 375 -5.88 13.10 -1.62
CA PHE A 375 -6.04 12.28 -0.42
C PHE A 375 -4.81 12.38 0.49
N VAL A 376 -5.05 12.19 1.78
CA VAL A 376 -4.03 11.99 2.81
C VAL A 376 -4.23 10.60 3.40
N LYS A 377 -3.37 9.65 3.06
CA LYS A 377 -3.40 8.31 3.65
C LYS A 377 -2.61 8.29 4.94
N LEU A 378 -3.26 7.92 6.03
CA LEU A 378 -2.61 7.71 7.31
C LEU A 378 -1.96 6.32 7.36
N PRO A 379 -0.87 6.13 8.11
CA PRO A 379 -0.35 4.80 8.34
C PRO A 379 -1.37 3.92 9.08
N ALA A 380 -1.55 2.69 8.61
CA ALA A 380 -2.43 1.71 9.24
C ALA A 380 -2.05 1.50 10.72
N ALA A 381 -3.03 1.58 11.62
CA ALA A 381 -2.85 1.44 13.06
C ALA A 381 -1.96 2.51 13.70
N ILE A 382 -1.78 3.69 13.11
CA ILE A 382 -0.98 4.79 13.69
C ILE A 382 -1.45 5.18 15.10
N CYS A 383 -2.74 5.05 15.41
CA CYS A 383 -3.28 5.24 16.76
C CYS A 383 -3.23 3.97 17.64
N GLY A 384 -2.66 2.87 17.15
CA GLY A 384 -2.61 1.57 17.80
C GLY A 384 -3.70 0.60 17.31
N GLU A 385 -4.11 -0.31 18.20
CA GLU A 385 -4.91 -1.50 17.86
C GLU A 385 -6.42 -1.26 17.72
N ASN A 386 -6.88 0.00 17.70
CA ASN A 386 -8.32 0.33 17.71
C ASN A 386 -8.90 0.62 16.31
N GLY A 387 -8.07 0.69 15.26
CA GLY A 387 -8.51 0.94 13.88
C GLY A 387 -9.18 2.30 13.67
N ASN A 388 -9.03 3.25 14.61
CA ASN A 388 -9.57 4.60 14.52
C ASN A 388 -8.43 5.59 14.31
N ASP A 389 -7.68 5.37 13.23
CA ASP A 389 -6.55 6.21 12.87
C ASP A 389 -6.99 7.64 12.58
N GLN A 390 -6.22 8.58 13.10
CA GLN A 390 -6.45 10.02 13.07
C GLN A 390 -5.13 10.75 12.83
N VAL A 391 -5.20 11.92 12.21
CA VAL A 391 -4.00 12.73 11.89
C VAL A 391 -3.23 13.12 13.15
N SER A 392 -3.94 13.27 14.28
CA SER A 392 -3.37 13.60 15.58
C SER A 392 -2.42 12.55 16.16
N CYS A 393 -2.50 11.30 15.68
CA CYS A 393 -1.60 10.22 16.09
C CYS A 393 -0.25 10.24 15.36
N LEU A 394 -0.11 11.05 14.31
CA LEU A 394 1.19 11.30 13.69
C LEU A 394 2.10 12.03 14.68
N SER A 395 3.39 11.64 14.71
CA SER A 395 4.40 12.38 15.45
C SER A 395 4.52 13.82 14.94
N SER A 396 5.06 14.72 15.76
CA SER A 396 5.20 16.14 15.40
C SER A 396 5.96 16.34 14.09
N GLY A 397 7.06 15.62 13.86
CA GLY A 397 7.80 15.70 12.60
C GLY A 397 7.07 15.05 11.41
N ALA A 398 6.26 14.02 11.63
CA ALA A 398 5.42 13.44 10.59
C ALA A 398 4.30 14.42 10.16
N GLN A 399 3.76 15.21 11.09
CA GLN A 399 2.83 16.29 10.77
C GLN A 399 3.50 17.45 10.01
N VAL A 400 4.77 17.77 10.32
CA VAL A 400 5.56 18.75 9.55
C VAL A 400 5.80 18.26 8.12
N THR A 401 6.08 16.96 7.97
CA THR A 401 6.25 16.32 6.65
C THR A 401 4.94 16.36 5.87
N LEU A 402 3.81 16.02 6.50
CA LEU A 402 2.49 16.14 5.88
C LEU A 402 2.19 17.56 5.39
N GLU A 403 2.48 18.59 6.21
CA GLU A 403 2.32 19.98 5.78
C GLU A 403 3.22 20.34 4.59
N THR A 404 4.46 19.85 4.60
CA THR A 404 5.42 20.05 3.50
C THR A 404 4.94 19.40 2.19
N ASP A 405 4.42 18.19 2.28
CA ASP A 405 3.92 17.43 1.13
C ASP A 405 2.68 18.11 0.51
N LEU A 406 1.74 18.56 1.35
CA LEU A 406 0.58 19.34 0.90
C LEU A 406 1.01 20.68 0.26
N GLU A 407 1.98 21.39 0.84
CA GLU A 407 2.53 22.62 0.24
C GLU A 407 3.24 22.37 -1.10
N ALA A 408 3.88 21.22 -1.28
CA ALA A 408 4.46 20.84 -2.56
C ALA A 408 3.38 20.65 -3.64
N TYR A 409 2.23 20.04 -3.28
CA TYR A 409 1.07 19.95 -4.18
C TYR A 409 0.50 21.34 -4.52
N VAL A 410 0.44 22.26 -3.55
CA VAL A 410 0.04 23.65 -3.81
C VAL A 410 1.03 24.34 -4.76
N SER A 411 2.32 24.20 -4.50
CA SER A 411 3.38 24.82 -5.29
C SER A 411 3.43 24.30 -6.73
N ALA A 412 3.08 23.02 -6.93
CA ALA A 412 2.96 22.40 -8.25
C ALA A 412 1.61 22.73 -8.95
N GLY A 413 0.71 23.47 -8.31
CA GLY A 413 -0.63 23.75 -8.84
C GLY A 413 -1.56 22.53 -8.87
N ARG A 414 -1.22 21.46 -8.14
CA ARG A 414 -2.00 20.20 -8.05
C ARG A 414 -3.06 20.25 -6.95
N LEU A 415 -2.90 21.15 -5.98
CA LEU A 415 -3.88 21.45 -4.91
C LEU A 415 -4.11 22.96 -4.86
N LEU A 416 -5.37 23.39 -4.89
CA LEU A 416 -5.73 24.79 -4.68
C LEU A 416 -6.06 25.04 -3.21
N VAL A 417 -6.11 26.32 -2.83
CA VAL A 417 -6.39 26.76 -1.46
C VAL A 417 -7.72 27.51 -1.44
N GLY A 418 -8.57 27.20 -0.47
CA GLY A 418 -9.80 27.92 -0.16
C GLY A 418 -11.08 27.16 -0.51
N GLU A 419 -12.12 27.36 0.30
CA GLU A 419 -13.42 26.70 0.16
C GLU A 419 -14.03 26.83 -1.25
N THR A 420 -13.94 28.02 -1.85
CA THR A 420 -14.52 28.29 -3.18
C THR A 420 -13.88 27.49 -4.32
N LYS A 421 -12.74 26.84 -4.05
CA LYS A 421 -12.03 25.96 -4.99
C LYS A 421 -12.30 24.48 -4.74
N ALA A 422 -13.11 24.12 -3.75
CA ALA A 422 -13.29 22.72 -3.34
C ALA A 422 -13.88 21.85 -4.47
N SER A 423 -14.71 22.43 -5.34
CA SER A 423 -15.29 21.75 -6.52
C SER A 423 -14.57 22.04 -7.85
N SER A 424 -13.38 22.65 -7.81
CA SER A 424 -12.56 22.88 -9.02
C SER A 424 -11.67 21.68 -9.34
N HIS A 425 -11.09 21.66 -10.53
CA HIS A 425 -10.14 20.63 -10.97
C HIS A 425 -8.94 21.30 -11.67
N PRO A 426 -7.75 21.35 -11.04
CA PRO A 426 -7.46 20.90 -9.69
C PRO A 426 -8.27 21.73 -8.66
N GLY A 427 -8.62 21.10 -7.54
CA GLY A 427 -9.47 21.68 -6.51
C GLY A 427 -8.74 21.86 -5.20
N SER A 428 -9.46 22.32 -4.17
CA SER A 428 -8.99 22.30 -2.78
C SER A 428 -9.53 21.11 -1.99
N ALA A 429 -10.34 20.23 -2.59
CA ALA A 429 -10.87 19.06 -1.89
C ALA A 429 -9.76 18.14 -1.38
N VAL A 430 -9.81 17.83 -0.10
CA VAL A 430 -8.91 16.88 0.57
C VAL A 430 -9.74 15.86 1.35
N VAL A 431 -9.42 14.58 1.18
CA VAL A 431 -10.00 13.48 1.97
C VAL A 431 -8.92 12.73 2.71
N PHE A 432 -9.23 12.21 3.89
CA PHE A 432 -8.34 11.28 4.57
C PHE A 432 -8.69 9.85 4.20
N LEU A 433 -7.67 8.99 4.10
CA LEU A 433 -7.80 7.55 3.90
C LEU A 433 -7.14 6.84 5.09
N ARG A 434 -7.87 5.93 5.72
CA ARG A 434 -7.34 5.07 6.78
C ARG A 434 -7.66 3.61 6.52
N GLU A 435 -6.88 2.72 7.12
CA GLU A 435 -7.15 1.30 7.11
C GLU A 435 -7.70 0.80 8.45
N VAL A 436 -8.86 0.15 8.40
CA VAL A 436 -9.60 -0.36 9.56
C VAL A 436 -9.56 -1.88 9.53
N ARG A 437 -9.22 -2.50 10.65
CA ARG A 437 -9.20 -3.96 10.79
C ARG A 437 -10.44 -4.45 11.52
N SER A 438 -11.14 -5.40 10.92
CA SER A 438 -12.28 -6.07 11.54
C SER A 438 -11.84 -7.01 12.68
N SER A 439 -12.80 -7.46 13.49
CA SER A 439 -12.57 -8.51 14.50
C SER A 439 -12.13 -9.85 13.89
N SER A 440 -12.46 -10.13 12.62
CA SER A 440 -11.95 -11.30 11.89
C SER A 440 -10.50 -11.14 11.43
N GLY A 441 -9.90 -9.98 11.66
CA GLY A 441 -8.52 -9.67 11.29
C GLY A 441 -8.34 -9.18 9.86
N THR A 442 -9.44 -8.93 9.13
CA THR A 442 -9.47 -8.44 7.75
C THR A 442 -9.29 -6.93 7.72
N TRP A 443 -8.37 -6.44 6.89
CA TRP A 443 -8.21 -5.00 6.68
C TRP A 443 -9.18 -4.50 5.62
N SER A 444 -9.70 -3.30 5.84
CA SER A 444 -10.56 -2.54 4.94
C SER A 444 -10.09 -1.09 4.95
N ARG A 445 -10.57 -0.29 4.02
CA ARG A 445 -10.26 1.13 3.89
C ARG A 445 -11.51 1.96 4.04
N GLU A 446 -11.32 3.16 4.56
CA GLU A 446 -12.37 4.15 4.74
C GLU A 446 -11.83 5.53 4.37
N PHE A 447 -12.52 6.20 3.45
CA PHE A 447 -12.36 7.62 3.24
C PHE A 447 -13.17 8.38 4.28
N TYR A 448 -12.61 9.46 4.81
CA TYR A 448 -13.29 10.28 5.80
C TYR A 448 -12.80 11.72 5.79
N CYS A 449 -13.48 12.52 6.61
CA CYS A 449 -13.24 13.93 6.80
C CYS A 449 -12.69 14.17 8.21
N GLU A 450 -11.54 14.83 8.30
CA GLU A 450 -10.93 15.22 9.57
C GLU A 450 -10.48 16.68 9.50
N ALA A 451 -10.75 17.44 10.56
CA ALA A 451 -10.19 18.77 10.71
C ALA A 451 -8.72 18.64 11.12
N TRP A 452 -7.86 19.42 10.46
CA TRP A 452 -6.43 19.43 10.77
C TRP A 452 -5.89 20.85 10.63
N THR A 453 -4.95 21.23 11.49
CA THR A 453 -4.21 22.49 11.36
C THR A 453 -2.74 22.15 11.28
N GLY A 454 -2.07 22.64 10.24
CA GLY A 454 -0.65 22.41 10.02
C GLY A 454 0.20 22.94 11.17
N PRO A 455 1.31 22.28 11.54
CA PRO A 455 2.21 22.73 12.60
C PRO A 455 2.71 24.17 12.45
N SER A 456 2.81 24.69 11.21
CA SER A 456 3.21 26.09 10.97
C SER A 456 2.11 27.11 11.31
N GLY A 457 0.87 26.66 11.50
CA GLY A 457 -0.31 27.49 11.70
C GLY A 457 -0.74 28.27 10.46
N LYS A 458 -0.18 27.98 9.27
CA LYS A 458 -0.54 28.66 8.01
C LYS A 458 -1.72 28.01 7.30
N ARG A 459 -1.82 26.68 7.39
CA ARG A 459 -2.78 25.87 6.63
C ARG A 459 -3.66 25.04 7.53
N GLN A 460 -4.83 24.70 7.01
CA GLN A 460 -5.77 23.79 7.64
C GLN A 460 -6.49 22.94 6.59
N ILE A 461 -6.98 21.79 7.04
CA ILE A 461 -8.07 21.08 6.37
C ILE A 461 -9.32 21.39 7.19
N ALA A 462 -10.26 22.09 6.56
CA ALA A 462 -11.52 22.51 7.16
C ALA A 462 -12.70 21.78 6.51
N SER A 463 -13.84 21.78 7.18
CA SER A 463 -15.09 21.23 6.67
C SER A 463 -16.11 22.34 6.40
N GLY A 464 -16.70 22.36 5.21
CA GLY A 464 -17.74 23.30 4.82
C GLY A 464 -18.45 22.81 3.56
N ASN A 465 -19.73 23.19 3.39
CA ASN A 465 -20.54 22.79 2.22
C ASN A 465 -20.52 21.28 1.88
N LYS A 466 -20.47 20.41 2.90
CA LYS A 466 -20.35 18.94 2.75
C LYS A 466 -19.08 18.50 2.00
N LEU A 467 -17.98 19.24 2.16
CA LEU A 467 -16.66 18.90 1.65
C LEU A 467 -15.61 19.13 2.74
N CYS A 468 -14.51 18.39 2.64
CA CYS A 468 -13.27 18.72 3.35
C CYS A 468 -12.32 19.36 2.35
N TYR A 469 -11.74 20.49 2.72
CA TYR A 469 -10.93 21.28 1.81
C TYR A 469 -9.71 21.89 2.51
N PHE A 470 -8.67 22.09 1.72
CA PHE A 470 -7.43 22.75 2.11
C PHE A 470 -7.58 24.27 2.07
N ASP A 471 -7.24 24.95 3.16
CA ASP A 471 -7.39 26.41 3.29
C ASP A 471 -6.27 27.04 4.11
N ASN A 472 -6.20 28.36 4.10
CA ASN A 472 -5.45 29.14 5.07
C ASN A 472 -6.13 29.06 6.44
N VAL A 473 -5.33 29.04 7.50
CA VAL A 473 -5.85 29.34 8.84
C VAL A 473 -6.30 30.79 8.85
N ALA A 474 -7.55 31.04 9.25
CA ALA A 474 -8.05 32.39 9.38
C ALA A 474 -7.20 33.16 10.40
N THR A 475 -6.44 34.16 9.95
CA THR A 475 -5.90 35.16 10.86
C THR A 475 -7.08 35.94 11.41
N ILE A 476 -7.29 35.87 12.72
CA ILE A 476 -8.18 36.81 13.42
C ILE A 476 -7.48 38.17 13.30
N VAL A 477 -7.94 38.99 12.36
CA VAL A 477 -7.48 40.38 12.17
C VAL A 477 -8.21 41.29 13.13
#